data_AF-A0A496X3M6-F1
#
_entry.id   AF-A0A496X3M6-F1
#
_cell.length_a   1.000
_cell.length_b   1.000
_cell.length_c   1.000
_cell.angle_alpha   90.00
_cell.angle_beta   90.00
_cell.angle_gamma   90.00
#
_symmetry.space_group_name_H-M   'P 1'
#
loop_
_entity.id
_entity.type
_entity.pdbx_description
1 polymer ?
#
loop_
_entity_poly.entity_id
_entity_poly.type
_entity_poly.pdbx_seq_one_letter_code
_entity_poly.pdbx_strand_id
1 'polypeptide(L)'
;MGRNISQFRAITVGLLVVNGPVLALLLGPLWAFVAAIENGEIDRSYNWIGLVVFISGFVLAWLWWAVSVPRWRIWAYANVQDTKALKQRAIEVGL
;
A
#
# COMPACT_ATOMS: atom_id res chain seq x y z
N MET A 1 -26.79 -0.96 -6.49
CA MET A 1 -26.53 -1.66 -7.77
C MET A 1 -25.02 -1.88 -7.88
N GLY A 2 -24.54 -3.10 -7.62
CA GLY A 2 -23.13 -3.45 -7.80
C GLY A 2 -22.77 -3.39 -9.27
N ARG A 3 -21.70 -2.67 -9.63
CA ARG A 3 -21.20 -2.68 -11.01
C ARG A 3 -20.70 -4.09 -11.29
N ASN A 4 -21.04 -4.65 -12.44
CA ASN A 4 -20.55 -5.97 -12.84
C ASN A 4 -19.13 -5.82 -13.40
N ILE A 5 -18.13 -5.80 -12.52
CA ILE A 5 -16.73 -5.55 -12.87
C ILE A 5 -16.02 -6.87 -13.11
N SER A 6 -15.11 -6.91 -14.09
CA SER A 6 -14.29 -8.09 -14.33
C SER A 6 -13.35 -8.38 -13.15
N GLN A 7 -13.11 -9.66 -12.86
CA GLN A 7 -12.19 -10.10 -11.81
C GLN A 7 -10.80 -9.45 -11.95
N PHE A 8 -10.29 -9.38 -13.18
CA PHE A 8 -9.00 -8.73 -13.46
C PHE A 8 -8.97 -7.29 -12.95
N ARG A 9 -9.99 -6.50 -13.29
CA ARG A 9 -10.06 -5.11 -12.85
C ARG A 9 -10.20 -4.98 -11.34
N ALA A 10 -10.94 -5.87 -10.67
CA ALA A 10 -11.05 -5.88 -9.21
C ALA A 10 -9.70 -6.15 -8.54
N ILE A 11 -8.91 -7.10 -9.07
CA ILE A 11 -7.55 -7.39 -8.61
C ILE A 11 -6.62 -6.20 -8.84
N THR A 12 -6.63 -5.60 -10.03
CA THR A 12 -5.80 -4.41 -10.32
C THR A 12 -6.09 -3.26 -9.37
N VAL A 13 -7.38 -3.00 -9.08
CA VAL A 13 -7.77 -1.99 -8.09
C VAL A 13 -7.22 -2.33 -6.71
N GLY A 14 -7.29 -3.59 -6.30
CA GLY A 14 -6.72 -4.05 -5.03
C GLY A 14 -5.22 -3.82 -4.95
N LEU A 15 -4.48 -4.24 -5.98
CA LEU A 15 -3.04 -4.06 -6.03
C LEU A 15 -2.64 -2.58 -5.98
N LEU A 16 -3.33 -1.73 -6.72
CA LEU A 16 -3.02 -0.30 -6.76
C LEU A 16 -3.38 0.41 -5.45
N VAL A 17 -4.57 0.16 -4.91
CA VAL A 17 -5.07 0.87 -3.71
C VAL A 17 -4.46 0.34 -2.42
N VAL A 18 -4.14 -0.96 -2.36
CA VAL A 18 -3.50 -1.56 -1.19
C VAL A 18 -1.99 -1.34 -1.26
N ASN A 19 -1.32 -1.78 -2.33
CA ASN A 19 0.15 -1.81 -2.37
C ASN A 19 0.78 -0.48 -2.82
N GLY A 20 0.10 0.32 -3.65
CA GLY A 20 0.60 1.63 -4.06
C GLY A 20 0.93 2.54 -2.88
N PRO A 21 -0.02 2.78 -1.95
CA PRO A 21 0.25 3.57 -0.76
C PRO A 21 1.26 2.92 0.20
N VAL A 22 1.30 1.59 0.31
CA VAL A 22 2.32 0.89 1.11
C VAL A 22 3.72 1.24 0.59
N LEU A 23 3.95 1.15 -0.72
CA LEU A 23 5.25 1.52 -1.32
C LEU A 23 5.57 2.99 -1.11
N ALA A 24 4.58 3.88 -1.28
CA ALA A 24 4.78 5.31 -1.05
C ALA A 24 5.12 5.64 0.41
N LEU A 25 4.49 4.97 1.38
CA LEU A 25 4.73 5.17 2.81
C LEU A 25 6.06 4.59 3.28
N LEU A 26 6.55 3.52 2.64
CA LEU A 26 7.87 2.95 2.93
C LEU A 26 9.01 3.76 2.31
N LEU A 27 8.87 4.15 1.04
CA LEU A 27 9.96 4.75 0.27
C LEU A 27 9.93 6.28 0.29
N GLY A 28 8.75 6.89 0.30
CA GLY A 28 8.58 8.35 0.21
C GLY A 28 9.29 9.10 1.34
N PRO A 29 9.06 8.75 2.63
CA PRO A 29 9.73 9.42 3.74
C PRO A 29 11.25 9.24 3.73
N LEU A 30 11.75 8.05 3.36
CA LEU A 30 13.19 7.80 3.24
C LEU A 30 13.82 8.62 2.12
N TRP A 31 13.18 8.63 0.95
CA TRP A 31 13.62 9.42 -0.19
C TRP A 31 13.66 10.91 0.15
N ALA A 32 12.62 11.43 0.80
CA ALA A 32 12.56 12.82 1.24
C ALA A 32 13.65 13.14 2.28
N PHE A 33 13.90 12.23 3.23
CA PHE A 33 14.97 12.39 4.22
C PHE A 33 16.36 12.42 3.58
N VAL A 34 16.64 11.52 2.65
CA VAL A 34 17.91 11.50 1.90
C VAL A 34 18.07 12.77 1.07
N ALA A 35 17.02 13.20 0.35
CA ALA A 35 17.04 14.43 -0.42
C ALA A 35 17.32 15.66 0.46
N ALA A 36 16.74 15.74 1.65
CA ALA A 36 17.00 16.83 2.60
C ALA A 36 18.47 16.84 3.08
N ILE A 37 19.10 15.68 3.28
CA ILE A 37 20.53 15.59 3.59
C ILE A 37 21.39 16.05 2.39
N GLU A 38 21.06 15.59 1.18
CA GLU A 38 21.80 15.93 -0.03
C GLU A 38 21.71 17.41 -0.39
N ASN A 39 20.56 18.03 -0.13
CA ASN A 39 20.33 19.47 -0.31
C ASN A 39 20.95 20.34 0.81
N GLY A 40 21.51 19.73 1.86
CA GLY A 40 22.10 20.43 3.00
C GLY A 40 21.09 21.01 4.00
N GLU A 41 19.82 20.62 3.93
CA GLU A 41 18.78 21.00 4.90
C GLU A 41 18.95 20.26 6.23
N ILE A 42 19.50 19.04 6.19
CA ILE A 42 19.78 18.21 7.36
C ILE A 42 21.27 17.82 7.35
N ASP A 43 21.95 18.08 8.46
CA ASP A 43 23.34 17.66 8.63
C ASP A 43 23.45 16.13 8.77
N ARG A 44 24.50 15.53 8.19
CA ARG A 44 24.74 14.07 8.24
C ARG A 44 24.92 13.51 9.65
N SER A 45 25.25 14.34 10.65
CA SER A 45 25.26 13.96 12.06
C SER A 45 23.89 13.46 12.55
N TYR A 46 22.80 13.81 11.87
CA TYR A 46 21.44 13.36 12.17
C TYR A 46 21.02 12.07 11.44
N ASN A 47 21.94 11.34 10.80
CA ASN A 47 21.61 10.10 10.07
C ASN A 47 20.85 9.06 10.91
N TRP A 48 21.02 9.05 12.23
CA TRP A 48 20.28 8.17 13.14
C TRP A 48 18.75 8.39 13.09
N ILE A 49 18.29 9.59 12.71
CA ILE A 49 16.87 9.90 12.49
C ILE A 49 16.30 9.06 11.34
N GLY A 50 17.13 8.64 10.38
CA GLY A 50 16.71 7.79 9.27
C GLY A 50 16.07 6.47 9.74
N LEU A 51 16.53 5.89 10.86
CA LEU A 51 15.91 4.71 11.45
C LEU A 51 14.50 5.02 11.98
N VAL A 52 14.31 6.17 12.62
CA VAL A 52 13.00 6.61 13.11
C VAL A 52 12.05 6.87 11.93
N VAL A 53 12.54 7.51 10.87
CA VAL A 53 11.79 7.73 9.64
C VAL A 53 11.35 6.40 9.03
N PHE A 54 12.27 5.43 8.91
CA PHE A 54 11.95 4.09 8.41
C PHE A 54 10.85 3.39 9.24
N ILE A 55 11.02 3.35 10.57
CA ILE A 55 10.07 2.70 11.48
C ILE A 55 8.70 3.37 11.38
N SER A 56 8.66 4.71 11.33
CA SER A 56 7.40 5.45 11.19
C SER A 56 6.70 5.14 9.86
N GLY A 57 7.43 5.12 8.75
CA GLY A 57 6.90 4.76 7.43
C GLY A 57 6.38 3.32 7.40
N PHE A 58 7.11 2.38 8.02
CA PHE A 58 6.69 0.99 8.15
C PHE A 58 5.40 0.83 8.95
N VAL A 59 5.29 1.47 10.12
CA VAL A 59 4.08 1.41 10.95
C VAL A 59 2.88 1.98 10.20
N LEU A 60 3.04 3.12 9.51
CA LEU A 60 1.97 3.72 8.72
C LEU A 60 1.57 2.82 7.54
N ALA A 61 2.54 2.24 6.82
CA ALA A 61 2.28 1.31 5.72
C ALA A 61 1.52 0.07 6.21
N TRP A 62 1.91 -0.49 7.35
CA TRP A 62 1.24 -1.62 7.98
C TRP A 62 -0.20 -1.29 8.38
N LEU A 63 -0.44 -0.14 9.01
CA LEU A 63 -1.78 0.32 9.37
C LEU A 63 -2.66 0.53 8.14
N TRP A 64 -2.11 1.14 7.07
CA TRP A 64 -2.83 1.30 5.81
C TRP A 64 -3.23 -0.06 5.23
N TRP A 65 -2.29 -0.99 5.15
CA TRP A 65 -2.53 -2.33 4.61
C TRP A 65 -3.60 -3.07 5.42
N ALA A 66 -3.49 -3.05 6.75
CA ALA A 66 -4.40 -3.73 7.68
C ALA A 66 -5.86 -3.29 7.52
N VAL A 67 -6.08 -2.01 7.19
CA VAL A 67 -7.43 -1.45 6.95
C VAL A 67 -7.87 -1.62 5.50
N SER A 68 -6.96 -1.44 4.54
CA SER A 68 -7.28 -1.38 3.12
C SER A 68 -7.60 -2.74 2.53
N VAL A 69 -6.93 -3.81 2.97
CA VAL A 69 -7.20 -5.18 2.51
C VAL A 69 -8.66 -5.59 2.80
N PRO A 70 -9.17 -5.52 4.05
CA PRO A 70 -10.58 -5.84 4.33
C PRO A 70 -11.57 -4.97 3.56
N ARG A 71 -11.30 -3.67 3.42
CA ARG A 71 -12.19 -2.74 2.70
C ARG A 71 -12.25 -3.08 1.21
N TRP A 72 -11.11 -3.38 0.60
CA TRP A 72 -11.05 -3.84 -0.78
C TRP A 72 -11.81 -5.16 -0.95
N ARG A 73 -11.67 -6.12 -0.03
CA ARG A 73 -12.40 -7.41 -0.09
C ARG A 73 -13.92 -7.21 -0.09
N ILE A 74 -14.44 -6.38 0.82
CA ILE A 74 -15.88 -6.07 0.89
C ILE A 74 -16.35 -5.43 -0.42
N TRP A 75 -15.59 -4.46 -0.93
CA TRP A 75 -15.90 -3.81 -2.21
C TRP A 75 -15.87 -4.81 -3.38
N ALA A 76 -14.87 -5.68 -3.44
CA ALA A 76 -14.70 -6.62 -4.53
C ALA A 76 -15.82 -7.68 -4.55
N TYR A 77 -16.24 -8.20 -3.40
CA TYR A 77 -17.35 -9.13 -3.29
C TYR A 77 -18.70 -8.52 -3.67
N ALA A 78 -18.88 -7.21 -3.46
CA ALA A 78 -20.08 -6.51 -3.89
C ALA A 78 -20.14 -6.20 -5.39
N ASN A 79 -19.01 -6.27 -6.12
CA ASN A 79 -18.89 -5.82 -7.52
C ASN A 79 -18.41 -6.92 -8.50
N VAL A 80 -18.21 -8.15 -8.04
CA VAL A 80 -17.80 -9.28 -8.89
C VAL A 80 -18.78 -10.44 -8.71
N GLN A 81 -19.33 -10.95 -9.82
CA GLN A 81 -20.28 -12.06 -9.79
C GLN A 81 -19.66 -13.38 -9.33
N ASP A 82 -18.52 -13.75 -9.92
CA ASP A 82 -17.81 -14.97 -9.53
C ASP A 82 -16.76 -14.67 -8.45
N THR A 83 -17.23 -14.73 -7.21
CA THR A 83 -16.42 -14.49 -6.00
C THR A 83 -15.43 -15.62 -5.72
N LYS A 84 -15.66 -16.84 -6.24
CA LYS A 84 -14.80 -18.00 -6.01
C LYS A 84 -13.48 -17.86 -6.76
N ALA A 85 -13.54 -17.58 -8.06
CA ALA A 85 -12.33 -17.34 -8.86
C ALA A 85 -11.64 -16.03 -8.45
N LEU A 86 -12.39 -14.99 -8.03
CA LEU A 86 -11.80 -13.78 -7.44
C LEU A 86 -10.95 -14.10 -6.21
N LYS A 87 -11.47 -14.93 -5.28
CA LYS A 87 -10.76 -15.29 -4.05
C LYS A 87 -9.46 -16.06 -4.34
N GLN A 88 -9.48 -16.98 -5.29
CA GLN A 88 -8.28 -17.72 -5.71
C GLN A 88 -7.19 -16.76 -6.21
N ARG A 89 -7.55 -15.86 -7.13
CA ARG A 89 -6.61 -14.85 -7.65
C ARG A 89 -6.12 -13.87 -6.59
N ALA A 90 -6.99 -13.47 -5.65
CA ALA A 90 -6.61 -12.58 -4.56
C ALA A 90 -5.49 -13.19 -3.70
N ILE A 91 -5.60 -14.48 -3.37
CA ILE A 91 -4.58 -15.21 -2.61
C ILE A 91 -3.26 -15.28 -3.37
N GLU A 92 -3.30 -15.55 -4.68
CA GLU A 92 -2.10 -15.62 -5.54
C GLU A 92 -1.28 -14.31 -5.54
N VAL A 93 -1.95 -13.17 -5.39
CA VAL A 93 -1.31 -11.85 -5.41
C VAL A 93 -1.18 -11.18 -4.03
N GLY A 94 -1.53 -11.89 -2.95
CA GLY A 94 -1.40 -11.40 -1.58
C GLY A 94 -2.44 -10.37 -1.13
N LEU A 95 -3.68 -10.46 -1.62
CA LEU A 95 -4.82 -9.60 -1.25
C LEU A 95 -5.92 -10.33 -0.44
#